data_AF-A0A2T0TBC5-F1
#
_entry.id   AF-A0A2T0TBC5-F1
#
_cell.length_a   1.000
_cell.length_b   1.000
_cell.length_c   1.000
_cell.angle_alpha   90.00
_cell.angle_beta   90.00
_cell.angle_gamma   90.00
#
_symmetry.space_group_name_H-M   'P 1'
#
loop_
_entity.id
_entity.type
_entity.pdbx_description
1 polymer ?
#
loop_
_entity_poly.entity_id
_entity_poly.type
_entity_poly.pdbx_seq_one_letter_code
_entity_poly.pdbx_strand_id
1 'polypeptide(L)'
;MHAQERARRSEEALFQRLSSIFDWQLSRRQQRQYTQKLKDGFTFVLTDPAKSILWTSNSFLSMTGYRNQDVVGKTPRILHGPGTNPTVLQQIRDALQQHKPVQAELINYRKSGDAYVCQVAIDPMYNSQGELTHFLAVEQEVR
;
A
#
# COMPACT_ATOMS: atom_id res chain seq x y z
N MET A 1 12.79 5.62 -20.34
CA MET A 1 11.38 5.29 -20.69
C MET A 1 11.11 3.79 -20.75
N HIS A 2 11.81 2.97 -21.55
CA HIS A 2 11.46 1.54 -21.70
C HIS A 2 11.60 0.64 -20.46
N ALA A 3 12.43 1.00 -19.47
CA ALA A 3 12.62 0.19 -18.26
C ALA A 3 11.49 0.41 -17.24
N GLN A 4 11.08 1.66 -17.00
CA GLN A 4 9.97 2.00 -16.11
C GLN A 4 8.64 1.46 -16.63
N GLU A 5 8.40 1.56 -17.94
CA GLU A 5 7.18 1.00 -18.57
C GLU A 5 7.12 -0.52 -18.43
N ARG A 6 8.25 -1.21 -18.60
CA ARG A 6 8.34 -2.66 -18.37
C ARG A 6 8.11 -3.03 -16.91
N ALA A 7 8.68 -2.28 -15.97
CA ALA A 7 8.49 -2.51 -14.55
C ALA A 7 7.01 -2.38 -14.15
N ARG A 8 6.32 -1.33 -14.61
CA ARG A 8 4.89 -1.12 -14.35
C ARG A 8 4.02 -2.26 -14.87
N ARG A 9 4.25 -2.71 -16.11
CA ARG A 9 3.53 -3.86 -16.68
C ARG A 9 3.74 -5.14 -15.85
N SER A 10 4.95 -5.34 -15.33
CA SER A 10 5.23 -6.48 -14.46
C SER A 10 4.49 -6.37 -13.11
N GLU A 11 4.36 -5.17 -12.55
CA GLU A 11 3.62 -4.94 -11.29
C GLU A 11 2.11 -5.11 -11.46
N GLU A 12 1.55 -4.66 -12.58
CA GLU A 12 0.15 -4.92 -12.93
C GLU A 12 -0.11 -6.42 -13.04
N ALA A 13 0.75 -7.14 -13.78
CA ALA A 13 0.63 -8.59 -13.94
C ALA A 13 0.76 -9.32 -12.59
N LEU A 14 1.68 -8.87 -11.73
CA LEU A 14 1.82 -9.40 -10.37
C LEU A 14 0.56 -9.15 -9.55
N PHE A 15 0.01 -7.92 -9.55
CA PHE A 15 -1.23 -7.61 -8.82
C PHE A 15 -2.40 -8.50 -9.26
N GLN A 16 -2.58 -8.69 -10.58
CA GLN A 16 -3.59 -9.59 -11.12
C GLN A 16 -3.36 -11.04 -10.68
N ARG A 17 -2.09 -11.50 -10.67
CA ARG A 17 -1.72 -12.82 -10.19
C ARG A 17 -2.00 -13.00 -8.70
N LEU A 18 -1.66 -12.02 -7.86
CA LEU A 18 -1.95 -12.05 -6.41
C LEU A 18 -3.47 -12.09 -6.17
N SER A 19 -4.23 -11.25 -6.88
CA SER A 19 -5.69 -11.23 -6.81
C SER A 19 -6.30 -12.60 -7.15
N SER A 20 -5.74 -13.32 -8.13
CA SER A 20 -6.19 -14.67 -8.47
C SER A 20 -5.73 -15.73 -7.47
N ILE A 21 -4.49 -15.67 -6.99
CA ILE A 21 -3.92 -16.65 -6.05
C ILE A 21 -4.69 -16.61 -4.71
N PHE A 22 -4.98 -15.41 -4.23
CA PHE A 22 -5.70 -15.20 -2.97
C PHE A 22 -7.22 -15.09 -3.14
N ASP A 23 -7.71 -15.32 -4.37
CA ASP A 23 -9.12 -15.31 -4.73
C ASP A 23 -9.88 -14.07 -4.22
N TRP A 24 -9.24 -12.90 -4.37
CA TRP A 24 -9.79 -11.66 -3.85
C TRP A 24 -11.08 -11.28 -4.55
N GLN A 25 -12.13 -11.04 -3.77
CA GLN A 25 -13.46 -10.67 -4.25
C GLN A 25 -13.55 -9.19 -4.64
N LEU A 26 -12.66 -8.74 -5.50
CA LEU A 26 -12.66 -7.37 -6.02
C LEU A 26 -13.73 -7.19 -7.08
N SER A 27 -14.56 -6.17 -6.93
CA SER A 27 -15.46 -5.75 -8.01
C SER A 27 -14.66 -5.33 -9.25
N ARG A 28 -15.29 -5.43 -10.44
CA ARG A 28 -14.71 -4.96 -11.70
C ARG A 28 -14.26 -3.49 -11.62
N ARG A 29 -14.97 -2.67 -10.83
CA ARG A 29 -14.62 -1.26 -10.59
C ARG A 29 -13.33 -1.15 -9.78
N GLN A 30 -13.21 -1.87 -8.68
CA GLN A 30 -11.99 -1.88 -7.86
C GLN A 30 -10.78 -2.38 -8.65
N GLN A 31 -10.92 -3.50 -9.37
CA GLN A 31 -9.83 -4.03 -10.21
C GLN A 31 -9.32 -3.00 -11.23
N ARG A 32 -10.23 -2.33 -11.94
CA ARG A 32 -9.88 -1.27 -12.89
C ARG A 32 -9.22 -0.09 -12.19
N GLN A 33 -9.74 0.34 -11.05
CA GLN A 33 -9.21 1.47 -10.29
C GLN A 33 -7.78 1.21 -9.81
N TYR A 34 -7.50 0.05 -9.20
CA TYR A 34 -6.14 -0.27 -8.75
C TYR A 34 -5.16 -0.42 -9.90
N THR A 35 -5.57 -1.07 -10.98
CA THR A 35 -4.74 -1.19 -12.19
C THR A 35 -4.39 0.19 -12.76
N GLN A 36 -5.36 1.11 -12.83
CA GLN A 36 -5.11 2.47 -13.29
C GLN A 36 -4.17 3.23 -12.35
N LYS A 37 -4.38 3.15 -11.03
CA LYS A 37 -3.49 3.79 -10.06
C LYS A 37 -2.05 3.28 -10.15
N LEU A 38 -1.83 1.97 -10.37
CA LEU A 38 -0.49 1.42 -10.62
C LEU A 38 0.15 2.05 -11.88
N LYS A 39 -0.62 2.20 -12.97
CA LYS A 39 -0.15 2.86 -14.21
C LYS A 39 0.23 4.32 -13.99
N ASP A 40 -0.59 5.02 -13.21
CA ASP A 40 -0.39 6.43 -12.89
C ASP A 40 0.78 6.63 -11.90
N GLY A 41 1.38 5.55 -11.40
CA GLY A 41 2.57 5.58 -10.57
C GLY A 41 2.29 5.79 -9.09
N PHE A 42 1.05 5.56 -8.63
CA PHE A 42 0.75 5.52 -7.21
C PHE A 42 1.58 4.45 -6.49
N THR A 43 1.85 4.71 -5.23
CA THR A 43 2.56 3.79 -4.36
C THR A 43 1.59 2.74 -3.82
N PHE A 44 1.98 1.46 -3.85
CA PHE A 44 1.18 0.36 -3.32
C PHE A 44 1.99 -0.36 -2.24
N VAL A 45 1.32 -0.74 -1.15
CA VAL A 45 1.86 -1.59 -0.08
C VAL A 45 0.83 -2.67 0.23
N LEU A 46 1.23 -3.93 0.10
CA LEU A 46 0.41 -5.08 0.45
C LEU A 46 0.96 -5.72 1.73
N THR A 47 0.08 -5.91 2.71
CA THR A 47 0.43 -6.58 3.97
C THR A 47 -0.44 -7.80 4.22
N ASP A 48 0.06 -8.72 5.04
CA ASP A 48 -0.77 -9.74 5.69
C ASP A 48 -1.74 -9.11 6.73
N PRO A 49 -2.63 -9.88 7.39
CA PRO A 49 -3.56 -9.35 8.40
C PRO A 49 -2.84 -8.83 9.66
N ALA A 50 -1.64 -9.36 9.95
CA ALA A 50 -0.77 -8.91 11.02
C ALA A 50 -0.04 -7.59 10.68
N LYS A 51 -0.25 -7.05 9.47
CA LYS A 51 0.36 -5.82 8.93
C LYS A 51 1.86 -5.96 8.63
N SER A 52 2.33 -7.17 8.41
CA SER A 52 3.66 -7.45 7.86
C SER A 52 3.63 -7.23 6.35
N ILE A 53 4.55 -6.41 5.83
CA ILE A 53 4.64 -6.08 4.41
C ILE A 53 5.12 -7.31 3.64
N LEU A 54 4.34 -7.71 2.65
CA LEU A 54 4.64 -8.82 1.74
C LEU A 54 5.17 -8.30 0.40
N TRP A 55 4.68 -7.15 -0.05
CA TRP A 55 5.04 -6.54 -1.31
C TRP A 55 4.83 -5.03 -1.29
N THR A 56 5.66 -4.32 -2.06
CA THR A 56 5.50 -2.89 -2.33
C THR A 56 5.76 -2.61 -3.81
N SER A 57 5.13 -1.57 -4.35
CA SER A 57 5.44 -1.14 -5.72
C SER A 57 6.83 -0.50 -5.85
N ASN A 58 7.35 -0.38 -7.07
CA ASN A 58 8.58 0.35 -7.36
C ASN A 58 8.44 1.86 -7.06
N SER A 59 7.22 2.41 -7.20
CA SER A 59 6.92 3.78 -6.77
C SER A 59 7.13 3.94 -5.26
N PHE A 60 6.78 2.94 -4.45
CA PHE A 60 7.09 2.95 -3.00
C PHE A 60 8.59 3.14 -2.75
N LEU A 61 9.41 2.31 -3.39
CA LEU A 61 10.87 2.32 -3.19
C LEU A 61 11.47 3.65 -3.64
N SER A 62 11.00 4.17 -4.79
CA SER A 62 11.46 5.45 -5.34
C SER A 62 11.06 6.63 -4.45
N MET A 63 9.82 6.62 -3.95
CA MET A 63 9.28 7.67 -3.09
C MET A 63 9.96 7.63 -1.71
N THR A 64 10.09 6.47 -1.09
CA THR A 64 10.54 6.38 0.30
C THR A 64 12.05 6.24 0.46
N GLY A 65 12.77 5.92 -0.62
CA GLY A 65 14.22 5.66 -0.59
C GLY A 65 14.60 4.32 0.05
N TYR A 66 13.62 3.48 0.39
CA TYR A 66 13.88 2.12 0.86
C TYR A 66 14.19 1.17 -0.30
N ARG A 67 14.90 0.08 0.02
CA ARG A 67 15.09 -1.05 -0.90
C ARG A 67 14.19 -2.19 -0.47
N ASN A 68 13.84 -3.06 -1.42
CA ASN A 68 12.90 -4.17 -1.19
C ASN A 68 13.30 -5.04 0.03
N GLN A 69 14.58 -5.41 0.13
CA GLN A 69 15.14 -6.18 1.26
C GLN A 69 15.03 -5.50 2.63
N ASP A 70 14.88 -4.17 2.66
CA ASP A 70 14.79 -3.41 3.91
C ASP A 70 13.32 -3.33 4.40
N VAL A 71 12.34 -3.71 3.57
CA VAL A 71 10.90 -3.43 3.76
C VAL A 71 10.10 -4.71 4.01
N VAL A 72 10.34 -5.77 3.23
CA VAL A 72 9.59 -7.03 3.36
C VAL A 72 9.76 -7.61 4.77
N GLY A 73 8.65 -8.05 5.37
CA GLY A 73 8.60 -8.56 6.74
C GLY A 73 8.58 -7.48 7.82
N LYS A 74 8.65 -6.19 7.47
CA LYS A 74 8.44 -5.07 8.40
C LYS A 74 7.00 -4.63 8.38
N THR A 75 6.63 -3.74 9.30
CA THR A 75 5.31 -3.09 9.32
C THR A 75 5.44 -1.69 8.71
N PRO A 76 4.40 -1.10 8.09
CA PRO A 76 4.43 0.27 7.55
C PRO A 76 4.85 1.35 8.56
N ARG A 77 4.83 1.06 9.88
CA ARG A 77 5.38 1.92 10.93
C ARG A 77 6.83 2.37 10.71
N ILE A 78 7.58 1.71 9.83
CA ILE A 78 8.93 2.16 9.43
C ILE A 78 8.91 3.56 8.80
N LEU A 79 7.76 4.02 8.31
CA LEU A 79 7.58 5.35 7.72
C LEU A 79 7.15 6.40 8.75
N HIS A 80 6.84 6.02 9.99
CA HIS A 80 6.40 6.99 10.99
C HIS A 80 7.60 7.67 11.64
N GLY A 81 7.40 8.90 12.13
CA GLY A 81 8.42 9.67 12.83
C GLY A 81 7.82 10.76 13.71
N PRO A 82 8.63 11.73 14.17
CA PRO A 82 8.24 12.68 15.21
C PRO A 82 7.00 13.53 14.91
N GLY A 83 6.77 13.85 13.63
CA GLY A 83 5.63 14.65 13.16
C GLY A 83 4.41 13.83 12.77
N THR A 84 4.46 12.50 12.83
CA THR A 84 3.31 11.66 12.49
C THR A 84 2.22 11.81 13.55
N ASN A 85 1.05 12.30 13.16
CA ASN A 85 -0.04 12.60 14.11
C ASN A 85 -0.60 11.31 14.77
N PRO A 86 -0.48 11.15 16.10
CA PRO A 86 -0.92 9.94 16.79
C PRO A 86 -2.43 9.72 16.73
N THR A 87 -3.23 10.79 16.61
CA THR A 87 -4.69 10.71 16.48
C THR A 87 -5.09 10.09 15.14
N VAL A 88 -4.42 10.50 14.05
CA VAL A 88 -4.64 9.92 12.72
C VAL A 88 -4.20 8.45 12.70
N LEU A 89 -3.07 8.13 13.34
CA LEU A 89 -2.64 6.73 13.49
C LEU A 89 -3.66 5.88 14.25
N GLN A 90 -4.29 6.45 15.28
CA GLN A 90 -5.32 5.74 16.02
C GLN A 90 -6.57 5.50 15.18
N GLN A 91 -7.02 6.50 14.41
CA GLN A 91 -8.13 6.33 13.47
C GLN A 91 -7.87 5.22 12.45
N ILE A 92 -6.66 5.17 11.89
CA ILE A 92 -6.24 4.09 10.99
C ILE A 92 -6.29 2.75 11.73
N ARG A 93 -5.70 2.64 12.93
CA ARG A 93 -5.72 1.39 13.71
C ARG A 93 -7.14 0.90 13.98
N ASP A 94 -8.03 1.79 14.40
CA ASP A 94 -9.41 1.44 14.75
C ASP A 94 -10.18 0.92 13.52
N ALA A 95 -9.97 1.55 12.36
CA ALA A 95 -10.55 1.09 11.10
C ALA A 95 -9.99 -0.28 10.68
N LEU A 96 -8.67 -0.48 10.78
CA LEU A 96 -8.04 -1.76 10.46
C LEU A 96 -8.46 -2.88 11.42
N GLN A 97 -8.69 -2.60 12.70
CA GLN A 97 -9.22 -3.58 13.67
C GLN A 97 -10.66 -3.98 13.35
N GLN A 98 -11.46 -3.07 12.80
CA GLN A 98 -12.84 -3.33 12.37
C GLN A 98 -12.93 -3.84 10.92
N HIS A 99 -11.78 -4.07 10.27
CA HIS A 99 -11.68 -4.41 8.85
C HIS A 99 -12.50 -3.47 7.93
N LYS A 100 -12.44 -2.17 8.21
CA LYS A 100 -13.11 -1.12 7.43
C LYS A 100 -12.11 -0.40 6.53
N PRO A 101 -12.51 0.00 5.31
CA PRO A 101 -11.72 0.92 4.50
C PRO A 101 -11.45 2.23 5.25
N VAL A 102 -10.26 2.80 5.08
CA VAL A 102 -9.88 4.07 5.69
C VAL A 102 -9.09 4.94 4.72
N GLN A 103 -9.34 6.24 4.77
CA GLN A 103 -8.54 7.25 4.08
C GLN A 103 -8.01 8.25 5.10
N ALA A 104 -6.76 8.63 4.96
CA ALA A 104 -6.10 9.56 5.88
C ALA A 104 -5.00 10.34 5.16
N GLU A 105 -4.64 11.48 5.77
CA GLU A 105 -3.44 12.23 5.44
C GLU A 105 -2.55 12.32 6.68
N LEU A 106 -1.27 11.99 6.55
CA LEU A 106 -0.32 11.97 7.65
C LEU A 106 1.10 12.26 7.18
N ILE A 107 1.92 12.76 8.10
CA ILE A 107 3.36 12.92 7.85
C ILE A 107 4.04 11.56 7.97
N ASN A 108 4.69 11.15 6.88
CA ASN A 108 5.59 10.01 6.84
C ASN A 108 7.03 10.50 6.62
N TYR A 109 7.97 9.58 6.79
CA TYR A 109 9.41 9.82 6.74
C TYR A 109 10.05 8.87 5.74
N ARG A 110 10.90 9.42 4.86
CA ARG A 110 11.76 8.64 3.96
C ARG A 110 12.86 7.97 4.76
N LYS A 111 13.57 7.01 4.16
CA LYS A 111 14.74 6.35 4.77
C LYS A 111 15.84 7.34 5.17
N SER A 112 15.95 8.47 4.47
CA SER A 112 16.88 9.57 4.80
C SER A 112 16.49 10.34 6.07
N GLY A 113 15.24 10.22 6.52
CA GLY A 113 14.67 11.04 7.59
C GLY A 113 13.89 12.26 7.10
N ASP A 114 13.81 12.49 5.79
CA ASP A 114 13.01 13.60 5.24
C ASP A 114 11.51 13.34 5.41
N ALA A 115 10.80 14.33 5.95
CA ALA A 115 9.36 14.27 6.11
C ALA A 115 8.64 14.54 4.78
N TYR A 116 7.50 13.88 4.57
CA TYR A 116 6.59 14.15 3.46
C TYR A 116 5.14 13.93 3.89
N VAL A 117 4.21 14.67 3.27
CA VAL A 117 2.78 14.49 3.50
C VAL A 117 2.29 13.35 2.62
N CYS A 118 1.81 12.28 3.25
CA CYS A 118 1.28 11.11 2.59
C CYS A 118 -0.26 11.13 2.67
N GLN A 119 -0.93 11.04 1.53
CA GLN A 119 -2.32 10.63 1.46
C GLN A 119 -2.38 9.12 1.22
N VAL A 120 -3.11 8.41 2.09
CA VAL A 120 -3.23 6.95 2.05
C VAL A 120 -4.70 6.54 2.04
N ALA A 121 -5.02 5.57 1.19
CA ALA A 121 -6.26 4.82 1.23
C ALA A 121 -5.93 3.35 1.48
N ILE A 122 -6.52 2.75 2.51
CA ILE A 122 -6.28 1.35 2.88
C ILE A 122 -7.58 0.57 2.77
N ASP A 123 -7.55 -0.49 1.96
CA ASP A 123 -8.68 -1.37 1.74
C ASP A 123 -8.37 -2.78 2.29
N PRO A 124 -9.29 -3.39 3.06
CA PRO A 124 -9.22 -4.81 3.44
C PRO A 124 -9.53 -5.71 2.23
N MET A 125 -8.75 -6.77 2.06
CA MET A 125 -8.85 -7.71 0.94
C MET A 125 -9.34 -9.07 1.43
N TYR A 126 -10.48 -9.50 0.90
CA TYR A 126 -11.16 -10.74 1.31
C TYR A 126 -11.11 -11.79 0.21
N ASN A 127 -10.91 -13.06 0.59
CA ASN A 127 -11.05 -14.20 -0.33
C ASN A 127 -12.53 -14.54 -0.59
N SER A 128 -12.80 -15.55 -1.42
CA SER A 128 -14.17 -16.01 -1.71
C SER A 128 -14.94 -16.57 -0.50
N GLN A 129 -14.23 -16.95 0.56
CA GLN A 129 -14.81 -17.40 1.83
C GLN A 129 -15.20 -16.23 2.75
N GLY A 130 -14.90 -14.99 2.36
CA GLY A 130 -15.15 -13.80 3.18
C GLY A 130 -14.12 -13.58 4.29
N GLU A 131 -12.98 -14.27 4.24
CA GLU A 131 -11.91 -14.14 5.24
C GLU A 131 -10.97 -13.00 4.85
N LEU A 132 -10.59 -12.18 5.83
CA LEU A 132 -9.57 -11.17 5.62
C LEU A 132 -8.22 -11.86 5.37
N THR A 133 -7.65 -11.61 4.19
CA THR A 133 -6.34 -12.16 3.83
C THR A 133 -5.25 -11.11 3.84
N HIS A 134 -5.56 -9.87 3.47
CA HIS A 134 -4.56 -8.81 3.32
C HIS A 134 -5.15 -7.43 3.57
N PHE A 135 -4.27 -6.44 3.75
CA PHE A 135 -4.59 -5.03 3.56
C PHE A 135 -3.81 -4.49 2.37
N LEU A 136 -4.48 -3.71 1.53
CA LEU A 136 -3.88 -3.01 0.40
C LEU A 136 -3.91 -1.51 0.68
N ALA A 137 -2.74 -0.91 0.86
CA ALA A 137 -2.61 0.54 0.95
C ALA A 137 -2.20 1.11 -0.42
N VAL A 138 -2.87 2.18 -0.83
CA VAL A 138 -2.51 2.99 -1.99
C VAL A 138 -2.19 4.40 -1.51
N GLU A 139 -0.98 4.85 -1.82
CA GLU A 139 -0.37 6.05 -1.27
C GLU A 139 0.05 7.02 -2.38
N GLN A 140 0.03 8.31 -2.06
CA GLN A 140 0.68 9.35 -2.84
C GLN A 140 1.25 10.42 -1.92
N GLU A 141 2.35 11.02 -2.34
CA GLU A 141 2.86 12.24 -1.72
C GLU A 141 2.07 13.45 -2.21
N VAL A 142 1.58 14.27 -1.28
CA VAL A 142 0.95 15.55 -1.59
C VAL A 142 2.05 16.57 -1.88
N ARG A 143 1.93 17.27 -3.01
CA ARG A 143 2.85 18.31 -3.45
C ARG A 143 2.26 19.70 -3.25
#